data_AF-X1G7S6-F1
#
_entry.id   AF-X1G7S6-F1
#
_cell.length_a   1.000
_cell.length_b   1.000
_cell.length_c   1.000
_cell.angle_alpha   90.00
_cell.angle_beta   90.00
_cell.angle_gamma   90.00
#
_symmetry.space_group_name_H-M   'P 1'
#
loop_
_entity.id
_entity.type
_entity.pdbx_description
1 polymer ?
#
loop_
_entity_poly.entity_id
_entity_poly.type
_entity_poly.pdbx_seq_one_letter_code
_entity_poly.pdbx_strand_id
1 'polypeptide(L)'
;IEEIIRRIISLRAAFVDKALEVKSQQPDWFVSKDMRSTVFCRCASDTMGAIAGLINAAGYMLKPEWWTHHFKTTPTSHVCRNYAQRHEEFIKFAFVLVFFSGIESSIRQIVRTIHPIEFSNSTTSFYSVSNRLLTDLQIPEFMSSLDLFREIRNSSHNNGVYFNAKGDRTLEYKHAKYHFQNGKKLDFVTWQLILSLVEDTFDMLVRIVSHQDVAGLHYIEDPYSANLSDLEEMS
;
A
#
# COMPACT_ATOMS: atom_id res chain seq x y z
N ILE A 1 -10.94 -0.72 16.19
CA ILE A 1 -11.25 -1.00 14.77
C ILE A 1 -11.97 0.15 14.08
N GLU A 2 -12.99 0.78 14.69
CA GLU A 2 -13.69 1.92 14.08
C GLU A 2 -12.79 3.12 13.74
N GLU A 3 -11.84 3.45 14.63
CA GLU A 3 -10.84 4.49 14.37
C GLU A 3 -9.94 4.14 13.18
N ILE A 4 -9.51 2.87 13.08
CA ILE A 4 -8.72 2.35 11.96
C ILE A 4 -9.51 2.48 10.65
N ILE A 5 -10.78 2.07 10.65
CA ILE A 5 -11.67 2.20 9.50
C ILE A 5 -11.81 3.66 9.09
N ARG A 6 -12.05 4.57 10.03
CA ARG A 6 -12.14 6.02 9.75
C ARG A 6 -10.87 6.56 9.13
N ARG A 7 -9.70 6.18 9.65
CA ARG A 7 -8.41 6.63 9.10
C ARG A 7 -8.16 6.08 7.69
N ILE A 8 -8.54 4.83 7.39
CA ILE A 8 -8.44 4.28 6.03
C ILE A 8 -9.42 4.99 5.08
N ILE A 9 -10.63 5.32 5.53
CA ILE A 9 -11.60 6.11 4.73
C ILE A 9 -11.01 7.48 4.38
N SER A 10 -10.42 8.18 5.35
CA SER A 10 -9.75 9.46 5.10
C SER A 10 -8.59 9.33 4.11
N LEU A 11 -7.77 8.27 4.23
CA LEU A 11 -6.69 8.02 3.27
C LEU A 11 -7.22 7.72 1.87
N ARG A 12 -8.28 6.90 1.77
CA ARG A 12 -8.95 6.64 0.49
C ARG A 12 -9.42 7.94 -0.15
N ALA A 13 -10.10 8.80 0.60
CA ALA A 13 -10.57 10.09 0.10
C ALA A 13 -9.40 10.93 -0.44
N ALA A 14 -8.29 11.02 0.30
CA ALA A 14 -7.09 11.73 -0.16
C ALA A 14 -6.53 11.16 -1.48
N PHE A 15 -6.49 9.84 -1.64
CA PHE A 15 -6.08 9.21 -2.91
C PHE A 15 -7.04 9.54 -4.06
N VAL A 16 -8.35 9.51 -3.83
CA VAL A 16 -9.37 9.86 -4.83
C VAL A 16 -9.23 11.33 -5.24
N ASP A 17 -9.20 12.24 -4.27
CA ASP A 17 -9.06 13.68 -4.51
C ASP A 17 -7.80 13.97 -5.33
N LYS A 18 -6.68 13.33 -5.00
CA LYS A 18 -5.44 13.52 -5.76
C LYS A 18 -5.51 12.96 -7.16
N ALA A 19 -6.15 11.81 -7.37
CA ALA A 19 -6.35 11.25 -8.70
C ALA A 19 -7.17 12.20 -9.59
N LEU A 20 -8.24 12.78 -9.04
CA LEU A 20 -9.09 13.75 -9.72
C LEU A 20 -8.36 15.07 -10.00
N GLU A 21 -7.55 15.55 -9.05
CA GLU A 21 -6.70 16.73 -9.22
C GLU A 21 -5.73 16.53 -10.40
N VAL A 22 -4.99 15.41 -10.43
CA VAL A 22 -4.05 15.08 -11.51
C VAL A 22 -4.76 15.03 -12.87
N LYS A 23 -5.93 14.38 -12.93
CA LYS A 23 -6.78 14.34 -14.14
C LYS A 23 -7.18 15.74 -14.60
N SER A 24 -7.55 16.62 -13.67
CA SER A 24 -7.97 17.99 -13.99
C SER A 24 -6.84 18.87 -14.52
N GLN A 25 -5.61 18.68 -14.02
CA GLN A 25 -4.44 19.46 -14.43
C GLN A 25 -3.84 19.00 -15.75
N GLN A 26 -4.09 17.74 -16.14
CA GLN A 26 -3.47 17.09 -17.29
C GLN A 26 -4.52 16.30 -18.09
N PRO A 27 -5.48 16.98 -18.74
CA PRO A 27 -6.58 16.33 -19.46
C PRO A 27 -6.10 15.47 -20.64
N ASP A 28 -4.90 15.76 -21.16
CA ASP A 28 -4.29 15.02 -22.28
C ASP A 28 -3.63 13.70 -21.85
N TRP A 29 -3.40 13.49 -20.55
CA TRP A 29 -2.91 12.19 -20.08
C TRP A 29 -4.01 11.15 -20.29
N PHE A 30 -3.65 9.99 -20.83
CA PHE A 30 -4.59 8.87 -20.94
C PHE A 30 -4.85 8.35 -19.53
N VAL A 31 -5.79 8.96 -18.82
CA VAL A 31 -5.95 8.87 -17.37
C VAL A 31 -6.06 7.42 -16.87
N SER A 32 -6.58 6.52 -17.69
CA SER A 32 -6.73 5.10 -17.36
C SER A 32 -5.47 4.26 -17.59
N LYS A 33 -4.39 4.80 -18.16
CA LYS A 33 -3.10 4.11 -18.38
C LYS A 33 -1.85 4.93 -18.05
N ASP A 34 -1.97 6.22 -17.76
CA ASP A 34 -0.83 7.00 -17.30
C ASP A 34 -0.60 6.75 -15.81
N MET A 35 0.56 6.17 -15.50
CA MET A 35 0.99 5.82 -14.14
C MET A 35 0.75 6.94 -13.13
N ARG A 36 0.90 8.21 -13.55
CA ARG A 36 0.86 9.37 -12.66
C ARG A 36 -0.52 9.60 -12.08
N SER A 37 -1.57 9.14 -12.77
CA SER A 37 -2.94 9.14 -12.28
C SER A 37 -3.35 7.78 -11.73
N THR A 38 -3.02 6.69 -12.43
CA THR A 38 -3.47 5.34 -12.07
C THR A 38 -2.90 4.87 -10.73
N VAL A 39 -1.73 5.35 -10.29
CA VAL A 39 -1.15 5.00 -8.98
C VAL A 39 -2.07 5.41 -7.83
N PHE A 40 -2.63 6.62 -7.86
CA PHE A 40 -3.55 7.10 -6.83
C PHE A 40 -4.87 6.32 -6.88
N CYS A 41 -5.37 6.04 -8.09
CA CYS A 41 -6.57 5.24 -8.28
C CYS A 41 -6.44 3.83 -7.68
N ARG A 42 -5.29 3.19 -7.90
CA ARG A 42 -4.97 1.89 -7.33
C ARG A 42 -4.95 1.95 -5.80
N CYS A 43 -4.25 2.93 -5.22
CA CYS A 43 -4.20 3.09 -3.78
C CYS A 43 -5.61 3.31 -3.17
N ALA A 44 -6.48 4.04 -3.86
CA ALA A 44 -7.89 4.20 -3.45
C ALA A 44 -8.67 2.86 -3.50
N SER A 45 -8.43 2.03 -4.51
CA SER A 45 -9.04 0.70 -4.62
C SER A 45 -8.52 -0.27 -3.54
N ASP A 46 -7.21 -0.27 -3.28
CA ASP A 46 -6.60 -1.13 -2.27
C ASP A 46 -7.09 -0.77 -0.86
N THR A 47 -7.23 0.53 -0.56
CA THR A 47 -7.82 1.00 0.70
C THR A 47 -9.30 0.62 0.82
N MET A 48 -10.07 0.65 -0.28
CA MET A 48 -11.46 0.16 -0.28
C MET A 48 -11.57 -1.32 0.08
N GLY A 49 -10.67 -2.17 -0.43
CA GLY A 49 -10.59 -3.58 -0.06
C GLY A 49 -10.38 -3.78 1.44
N ALA A 50 -9.48 -2.99 2.04
CA ALA A 50 -9.25 -3.02 3.48
C ALA A 50 -10.48 -2.54 4.30
N ILE A 51 -11.14 -1.46 3.86
CA ILE A 51 -12.37 -0.94 4.49
C ILE A 51 -13.44 -2.02 4.50
N ALA A 52 -13.73 -2.63 3.34
CA ALA A 52 -14.75 -3.67 3.22
C ALA A 52 -14.46 -4.87 4.13
N GLY A 53 -13.21 -5.34 4.16
CA GLY A 53 -12.78 -6.44 5.02
C GLY A 53 -12.92 -6.14 6.51
N LEU A 54 -12.54 -4.93 6.94
CA LEU A 54 -12.65 -4.52 8.35
C LEU A 54 -14.09 -4.28 8.79
N ILE A 55 -14.92 -3.67 7.93
CA ILE A 55 -16.37 -3.55 8.17
C ILE A 55 -16.99 -4.94 8.27
N ASN A 56 -16.57 -5.89 7.43
CA ASN A 56 -17.06 -7.25 7.50
C ASN A 56 -16.70 -7.94 8.82
N ALA A 57 -15.44 -7.82 9.25
CA ALA A 57 -14.97 -8.35 10.53
C ALA A 57 -15.78 -7.76 11.71
N ALA A 58 -15.87 -6.43 11.78
CA ALA A 58 -16.49 -5.73 12.91
C ALA A 58 -18.02 -5.80 12.91
N GLY A 59 -18.63 -5.71 11.72
CA GLY A 59 -20.07 -5.55 11.55
C GLY A 59 -20.85 -6.85 11.44
N TYR A 60 -20.23 -7.92 10.93
CA TYR A 60 -20.92 -9.19 10.65
C TYR A 60 -20.29 -10.38 11.37
N MET A 61 -18.98 -10.58 11.26
CA MET A 61 -18.33 -11.79 11.81
C MET A 61 -18.38 -11.88 13.33
N LEU A 62 -18.59 -10.76 14.04
CA LEU A 62 -18.79 -10.76 15.49
C LEU A 62 -20.19 -11.22 15.93
N LYS A 63 -21.17 -11.29 15.02
CA LYS A 63 -22.59 -11.57 15.32
C LYS A 63 -22.93 -13.05 15.08
N PRO A 64 -23.23 -13.85 16.12
CA PRO A 64 -23.61 -15.27 15.96
C PRO A 64 -24.79 -15.50 15.00
N GLU A 65 -25.70 -14.53 14.87
CA GLU A 65 -26.87 -14.59 14.00
C GLU A 65 -26.46 -14.63 12.52
N TRP A 66 -25.42 -13.87 12.14
CA TRP A 66 -24.87 -13.87 10.79
C TRP A 66 -24.35 -15.26 10.41
N TRP A 67 -23.59 -15.90 11.31
CA TRP A 67 -23.10 -17.26 11.10
C TRP A 67 -24.22 -18.29 11.02
N THR A 68 -25.24 -18.16 11.88
CA THR A 68 -26.39 -19.07 11.89
C THR A 68 -27.15 -19.02 10.57
N HIS A 69 -27.37 -17.80 10.06
CA HIS A 69 -28.06 -17.57 8.81
C HIS A 69 -27.32 -18.20 7.61
N HIS A 70 -25.99 -18.09 7.55
CA HIS A 70 -25.20 -18.53 6.39
C HIS A 70 -24.66 -19.97 6.47
N PHE A 71 -24.33 -20.46 7.68
CA PHE A 71 -23.65 -21.74 7.87
C PHE A 71 -24.47 -22.78 8.62
N LYS A 72 -25.74 -22.49 8.95
CA LYS A 72 -26.66 -23.37 9.71
C LYS A 72 -26.07 -23.88 11.03
N THR A 73 -25.11 -23.14 11.58
CA THR A 73 -24.43 -23.42 12.84
C THR A 73 -24.32 -22.12 13.61
N THR A 74 -24.57 -22.17 14.92
CA THR A 74 -24.50 -21.00 15.80
C THR A 74 -23.22 -21.09 16.62
N PRO A 75 -22.12 -20.44 16.19
CA PRO A 75 -20.90 -20.40 16.97
C PRO A 75 -21.10 -19.61 18.27
N THR A 76 -20.28 -19.92 19.27
CA THR A 76 -20.23 -19.11 20.49
C THR A 76 -19.58 -17.75 20.18
N SER A 77 -19.85 -16.74 21.01
CA SER A 77 -19.23 -15.42 20.86
C SER A 77 -17.70 -15.47 20.91
N HIS A 78 -17.11 -16.42 21.64
CA HIS A 78 -15.66 -16.64 21.64
C HIS A 78 -15.16 -17.11 20.27
N VAL A 79 -15.86 -18.06 19.64
CA VAL A 79 -15.54 -18.52 18.29
C VAL A 79 -15.69 -17.40 17.27
N CYS A 80 -16.76 -16.60 17.34
CA CYS A 80 -16.93 -15.41 16.49
C CYS A 80 -15.73 -14.44 16.58
N ARG A 81 -15.29 -14.12 17.81
CA ARG A 81 -14.13 -13.23 18.03
C ARG A 81 -12.86 -13.79 17.42
N ASN A 82 -12.59 -15.08 17.59
CA ASN A 82 -11.39 -15.72 17.03
C ASN A 82 -11.38 -15.67 15.50
N TYR A 83 -12.53 -15.91 14.85
CA TYR A 83 -12.62 -15.80 13.39
C TYR A 83 -12.53 -14.35 12.90
N ALA A 84 -13.18 -13.41 13.57
CA ALA A 84 -13.09 -11.99 13.24
C ALA A 84 -11.65 -11.47 13.34
N GLN A 85 -10.91 -11.85 14.40
CA GLN A 85 -9.50 -11.49 14.56
C GLN A 85 -8.62 -12.11 13.46
N ARG A 86 -8.81 -13.38 13.13
CA ARG A 86 -8.07 -14.03 12.03
C ARG A 86 -8.37 -13.38 10.68
N HIS A 87 -9.62 -12.98 10.46
CA HIS A 87 -9.98 -12.25 9.25
C HIS A 87 -9.33 -10.87 9.22
N GLU A 88 -9.32 -10.13 10.34
CA GLU A 88 -8.60 -8.86 10.44
C GLU A 88 -7.09 -9.02 10.13
N GLU A 89 -6.44 -10.05 10.69
CA GLU A 89 -5.04 -10.36 10.42
C GLU A 89 -4.80 -10.67 8.93
N PHE A 90 -5.71 -11.43 8.31
CA PHE A 90 -5.70 -11.71 6.87
C PHE A 90 -5.87 -10.44 6.03
N ILE A 91 -6.82 -9.57 6.38
CA ILE A 91 -7.05 -8.31 5.65
C ILE A 91 -5.84 -7.39 5.79
N LYS A 92 -5.25 -7.26 6.98
CA LYS A 92 -4.03 -6.50 7.22
C LYS A 92 -2.88 -6.99 6.34
N PHE A 93 -2.70 -8.31 6.30
CA PHE A 93 -1.69 -8.95 5.47
C PHE A 93 -1.92 -8.71 3.98
N ALA A 94 -3.14 -8.96 3.50
CA ALA A 94 -3.50 -8.78 2.10
C ALA A 94 -3.31 -7.34 1.67
N PHE A 95 -3.75 -6.38 2.50
CA PHE A 95 -3.59 -4.95 2.25
C PHE A 95 -2.11 -4.55 2.09
N VAL A 96 -1.24 -4.92 3.03
CA VAL A 96 0.21 -4.66 2.92
C VAL A 96 0.79 -5.22 1.63
N LEU A 97 0.42 -6.45 1.28
CA LEU A 97 0.95 -7.12 0.10
C LEU A 97 0.53 -6.42 -1.19
N VAL A 98 -0.77 -6.16 -1.37
CA VAL A 98 -1.30 -5.59 -2.62
C VAL A 98 -0.91 -4.12 -2.77
N PHE A 99 -1.06 -3.34 -1.69
CA PHE A 99 -0.75 -1.92 -1.67
C PHE A 99 0.74 -1.70 -2.02
N PHE A 100 1.64 -2.36 -1.30
CA PHE A 100 3.08 -2.20 -1.55
C PHE A 100 3.49 -2.69 -2.94
N SER A 101 2.93 -3.79 -3.43
CA SER A 101 3.24 -4.29 -4.78
C SER A 101 2.81 -3.30 -5.86
N GLY A 102 1.69 -2.58 -5.64
CA GLY A 102 1.25 -1.47 -6.48
C GLY A 102 2.28 -0.34 -6.54
N ILE A 103 2.71 0.13 -5.37
CA ILE A 103 3.73 1.19 -5.23
C ILE A 103 5.05 0.78 -5.89
N GLU A 104 5.51 -0.44 -5.64
CA GLU A 104 6.73 -0.97 -6.24
C GLU A 104 6.65 -0.97 -7.77
N SER A 105 5.53 -1.42 -8.33
CA SER A 105 5.29 -1.38 -9.77
C SER A 105 5.35 0.04 -10.33
N SER A 106 4.64 0.99 -9.71
CA SER A 106 4.57 2.39 -10.17
C SER A 106 5.95 3.07 -10.14
N ILE A 107 6.70 2.94 -9.04
CA ILE A 107 8.07 3.46 -8.93
C ILE A 107 8.98 2.88 -10.01
N ARG A 108 8.87 1.57 -10.30
CA ARG A 108 9.67 0.93 -11.35
C ARG A 108 9.35 1.49 -12.73
N GLN A 109 8.07 1.78 -13.03
CA GLN A 109 7.72 2.39 -14.32
C GLN A 109 8.28 3.81 -14.45
N ILE A 110 8.16 4.64 -13.41
CA ILE A 110 8.74 5.99 -13.41
C ILE A 110 10.25 5.94 -13.68
N VAL A 111 10.98 5.12 -12.92
CA VAL A 111 12.44 5.02 -13.06
C VAL A 111 12.83 4.52 -14.44
N ARG A 112 12.08 3.57 -15.03
CA ARG A 112 12.34 3.10 -16.39
C ARG A 112 12.09 4.17 -17.45
N THR A 113 11.10 5.04 -17.24
CA THR A 113 10.85 6.14 -18.17
C THR A 113 11.95 7.21 -18.06
N ILE A 114 12.43 7.53 -16.85
CA ILE A 114 13.52 8.51 -16.66
C ILE A 114 14.88 7.95 -17.10
N HIS A 115 15.15 6.68 -16.78
CA HIS A 115 16.45 6.01 -16.98
C HIS A 115 16.31 4.70 -17.78
N PRO A 116 15.89 4.76 -19.06
CA PRO A 116 15.52 3.58 -19.84
C PRO A 116 16.67 2.61 -20.09
N ILE A 117 17.92 3.08 -20.10
CA ILE A 117 19.10 2.22 -20.33
C ILE A 117 19.44 1.43 -19.05
N GLU A 118 19.53 2.12 -17.91
CA GLU A 118 20.00 1.55 -16.64
C GLU A 118 19.00 0.56 -16.03
N PHE A 119 17.70 0.80 -16.21
CA PHE A 119 16.63 -0.02 -15.63
C PHE A 119 15.81 -0.81 -16.64
N SER A 120 16.38 -1.03 -17.84
CA SER A 120 15.79 -1.84 -18.92
C SER A 120 15.43 -3.27 -18.48
N ASN A 121 16.16 -3.83 -17.50
CA ASN A 121 15.94 -5.18 -16.99
C ASN A 121 15.13 -5.19 -15.66
N SER A 122 14.29 -6.20 -15.47
CA SER A 122 13.39 -6.32 -14.31
C SER A 122 14.03 -6.81 -13.00
N THR A 123 15.33 -7.14 -13.01
CA THR A 123 15.98 -7.85 -11.90
C THR A 123 16.57 -6.94 -10.83
N THR A 124 16.62 -5.62 -11.05
CA THR A 124 17.20 -4.68 -10.08
C THR A 124 16.37 -4.65 -8.79
N SER A 125 17.06 -4.71 -7.64
CA SER A 125 16.42 -4.71 -6.33
C SER A 125 15.55 -3.47 -6.14
N PHE A 126 14.41 -3.62 -5.46
CA PHE A 126 13.51 -2.48 -5.23
C PHE A 126 14.21 -1.35 -4.46
N TYR A 127 15.07 -1.68 -3.48
CA TYR A 127 15.89 -0.69 -2.76
C TYR A 127 16.69 0.20 -3.71
N SER A 128 17.39 -0.41 -4.67
CA SER A 128 18.23 0.33 -5.61
C SER A 128 17.38 1.23 -6.51
N VAL A 129 16.23 0.74 -6.99
CA VAL A 129 15.29 1.51 -7.81
C VAL A 129 14.73 2.69 -7.04
N SER A 130 14.20 2.47 -5.84
CA SER A 130 13.62 3.54 -5.03
C SER A 130 14.67 4.54 -4.58
N ASN A 131 15.85 4.09 -4.14
CA ASN A 131 16.93 4.97 -3.71
C ASN A 131 17.41 5.87 -4.85
N ARG A 132 17.54 5.31 -6.07
CA ARG A 132 17.89 6.11 -7.24
C ARG A 132 16.83 7.18 -7.51
N LEU A 133 15.56 6.79 -7.62
CA LEU A 133 14.47 7.74 -7.86
C LEU A 133 14.44 8.87 -6.82
N LEU A 134 14.41 8.52 -5.54
CA LEU A 134 14.29 9.50 -4.46
C LEU A 134 15.51 10.43 -4.37
N THR A 135 16.70 9.95 -4.75
CA THR A 135 17.91 10.78 -4.84
C THR A 135 17.80 11.78 -5.98
N ASP A 136 17.40 11.31 -7.18
CA ASP A 136 17.29 12.16 -8.36
C ASP A 136 16.24 13.27 -8.15
N LEU A 137 15.13 12.94 -7.51
CA LEU A 137 14.05 13.87 -7.18
C LEU A 137 14.29 14.68 -5.89
N GLN A 138 15.47 14.55 -5.28
CA GLN A 138 15.87 15.27 -4.06
C GLN A 138 14.90 15.13 -2.88
N ILE A 139 14.30 13.95 -2.72
CA ILE A 139 13.39 13.60 -1.61
C ILE A 139 13.82 12.31 -0.88
N PRO A 140 15.10 12.19 -0.44
CA PRO A 140 15.63 10.97 0.17
C PRO A 140 14.98 10.62 1.52
N GLU A 141 14.27 11.55 2.17
CA GLU A 141 13.64 11.35 3.48
C GLU A 141 12.63 10.19 3.51
N PHE A 142 11.99 9.87 2.38
CA PHE A 142 11.04 8.77 2.26
C PHE A 142 11.69 7.38 2.17
N MET A 143 13.02 7.31 2.05
CA MET A 143 13.69 6.01 1.93
C MET A 143 13.53 5.18 3.21
N SER A 144 13.50 5.81 4.38
CA SER A 144 13.32 5.11 5.67
C SER A 144 11.96 4.40 5.77
N SER A 145 10.88 5.06 5.34
CA SER A 145 9.52 4.48 5.33
C SER A 145 9.40 3.36 4.31
N LEU A 146 9.91 3.57 3.08
CA LEU A 146 9.91 2.53 2.04
C LEU A 146 10.72 1.30 2.42
N ASP A 147 11.89 1.49 3.04
CA ASP A 147 12.76 0.39 3.45
C ASP A 147 12.08 -0.45 4.54
N LEU A 148 11.42 0.20 5.51
CA LEU A 148 10.62 -0.49 6.53
C LEU A 148 9.43 -1.23 5.92
N PHE A 149 8.68 -0.57 5.03
CA PHE A 149 7.51 -1.16 4.40
C PHE A 149 7.89 -2.37 3.53
N ARG A 150 9.03 -2.29 2.82
CA ARG A 150 9.60 -3.40 2.06
C ARG A 150 9.90 -4.60 2.94
N GLU A 151 10.57 -4.40 4.08
CA GLU A 151 10.91 -5.51 4.98
C GLU A 151 9.67 -6.16 5.59
N ILE A 152 8.65 -5.36 5.95
CA ILE A 152 7.36 -5.88 6.40
C ILE A 152 6.73 -6.74 5.30
N ARG A 153 6.62 -6.23 4.07
CA ARG A 153 6.07 -6.99 2.93
C ARG A 153 6.88 -8.24 2.61
N ASN A 154 8.21 -8.19 2.72
CA ASN A 154 9.04 -9.37 2.50
C ASN A 154 8.78 -10.46 3.53
N SER A 155 8.57 -10.10 4.80
CA SER A 155 8.19 -11.05 5.84
C SER A 155 6.81 -11.68 5.61
N SER A 156 5.92 -11.00 4.87
CA SER A 156 4.59 -11.51 4.54
C SER A 156 4.67 -12.83 3.76
N HIS A 157 5.66 -13.02 2.89
CA HIS A 157 5.85 -14.29 2.17
C HIS A 157 6.11 -15.49 3.09
N ASN A 158 6.54 -15.25 4.32
CA ASN A 158 6.85 -16.27 5.32
C ASN A 158 5.91 -16.20 6.53
N ASN A 159 4.63 -15.87 6.31
CA ASN A 159 3.62 -15.76 7.37
C ASN A 159 4.02 -14.76 8.49
N GLY A 160 4.71 -13.68 8.10
CA GLY A 160 5.21 -12.65 9.01
C GLY A 160 6.49 -13.02 9.74
N VAL A 161 7.18 -14.10 9.37
CA VAL A 161 8.50 -14.47 9.92
C VAL A 161 9.59 -13.80 9.09
N TYR A 162 10.52 -13.12 9.74
CA TYR A 162 11.64 -12.48 9.07
C TYR A 162 12.75 -13.47 8.77
N PHE A 163 13.21 -13.49 7.51
CA PHE A 163 14.36 -14.28 7.08
C PHE A 163 15.27 -13.43 6.19
N ASN A 164 16.54 -13.35 6.54
CA ASN A 164 17.56 -12.65 5.76
C ASN A 164 18.89 -13.41 5.86
N ALA A 165 19.52 -13.66 4.70
CA ALA A 165 20.81 -14.34 4.62
C ALA A 165 21.94 -13.59 5.37
N LYS A 166 21.80 -12.27 5.53
CA LYS A 166 22.76 -11.42 6.27
C LYS A 166 22.49 -11.38 7.78
N GLY A 167 21.44 -12.05 8.26
CA GLY A 167 21.06 -12.09 9.68
C GLY A 167 20.12 -10.97 10.10
N ASP A 168 20.17 -10.65 11.39
CA ASP A 168 19.31 -9.66 12.03
C ASP A 168 19.52 -8.26 11.44
N ARG A 169 18.46 -7.45 11.49
CA ARG A 169 18.48 -6.07 11.00
C ARG A 169 17.71 -5.17 11.95
N THR A 170 18.15 -3.92 12.07
CA THR A 170 17.38 -2.87 12.74
C THR A 170 17.15 -1.73 11.77
N LEU A 171 15.92 -1.26 11.68
CA LEU A 171 15.53 -0.08 10.90
C LEU A 171 15.04 1.01 11.84
N GLU A 172 15.30 2.26 11.49
CA GLU A 172 14.78 3.43 12.19
C GLU A 172 13.75 4.13 11.32
N TYR A 173 12.60 4.46 11.92
CA TYR A 173 11.50 5.14 11.26
C TYR A 173 10.76 6.01 12.28
N LYS A 174 10.60 7.32 11.99
CA LYS A 174 10.01 8.32 12.90
C LYS A 174 10.53 8.23 14.34
N HIS A 175 11.86 8.15 14.49
CA HIS A 175 12.59 8.01 15.76
C HIS A 175 12.33 6.71 16.56
N ALA A 176 11.58 5.76 15.99
CA ALA A 176 11.39 4.44 16.56
C ALA A 176 12.31 3.42 15.87
N LYS A 177 12.82 2.47 16.65
CA LYS A 177 13.64 1.36 16.14
C LYS A 177 12.79 0.10 15.99
N TYR A 178 12.90 -0.54 14.85
CA TYR A 178 12.20 -1.76 14.49
C TYR A 178 13.22 -2.88 14.31
N HIS A 179 13.13 -3.89 15.16
CA HIS A 179 14.09 -5.00 15.21
C HIS A 179 13.57 -6.21 14.45
N PHE A 180 14.26 -6.53 13.36
CA PHE A 180 14.01 -7.71 12.53
C PHE A 180 14.97 -8.82 12.95
N GLN A 181 14.49 -9.76 13.74
CA GLN A 181 15.27 -10.92 14.21
C GLN A 181 15.05 -12.10 13.27
N ASN A 182 16.13 -12.70 12.78
CA ASN A 182 16.08 -13.79 11.82
C ASN A 182 15.40 -15.03 12.43
N GLY A 183 14.44 -15.60 11.70
CA GLY A 183 13.61 -16.73 12.16
C GLY A 183 12.52 -16.35 13.16
N LYS A 184 12.29 -15.06 13.43
CA LYS A 184 11.24 -14.61 14.36
C LYS A 184 10.08 -13.93 13.64
N LYS A 185 8.88 -14.13 14.18
CA LYS A 185 7.68 -13.42 13.74
C LYS A 185 7.77 -11.95 14.13
N LEU A 186 7.38 -11.06 13.22
CA LEU A 186 7.24 -9.64 13.52
C LEU A 186 6.03 -9.40 14.44
N ASP A 187 6.26 -8.80 15.60
CA ASP A 187 5.24 -8.49 16.61
C ASP A 187 4.82 -7.00 16.60
N PHE A 188 5.59 -6.13 15.94
CA PHE A 188 5.33 -4.69 15.86
C PHE A 188 4.46 -4.27 14.66
N VAL A 189 4.04 -5.19 13.80
CA VAL A 189 3.25 -4.87 12.58
C VAL A 189 1.77 -4.64 12.94
N THR A 190 1.48 -3.43 13.40
CA THR A 190 0.14 -2.96 13.77
C THR A 190 -0.52 -2.18 12.64
N TRP A 191 -1.85 -2.01 12.70
CA TRP A 191 -2.55 -1.11 11.77
C TRP A 191 -2.03 0.33 11.88
N GLN A 192 -1.72 0.80 13.08
CA GLN A 192 -1.18 2.14 13.29
C GLN A 192 0.14 2.34 12.53
N LEU A 193 1.05 1.38 12.57
CA LEU A 193 2.29 1.42 11.81
C LEU A 193 2.03 1.42 10.30
N ILE A 194 1.17 0.50 9.83
CA ILE A 194 0.85 0.38 8.41
C ILE A 194 0.24 1.68 7.87
N LEU A 195 -0.71 2.29 8.59
CA LEU A 195 -1.34 3.52 8.14
C LEU A 195 -0.38 4.70 8.14
N SER A 196 0.56 4.77 9.09
CA SER A 196 1.63 5.78 9.06
C SER A 196 2.56 5.60 7.85
N LEU A 197 2.83 4.36 7.44
CA LEU A 197 3.61 4.09 6.22
C LEU A 197 2.81 4.44 4.94
N VAL A 198 1.50 4.21 4.93
CA VAL A 198 0.61 4.58 3.82
C VAL A 198 0.52 6.10 3.67
N GLU A 199 0.44 6.85 4.78
CA GLU A 199 0.50 8.32 4.78
C GLU A 199 1.80 8.84 4.16
N ASP A 200 2.95 8.35 4.63
CA ASP A 200 4.23 8.77 4.05
C ASP A 200 4.35 8.36 2.57
N THR A 201 3.72 7.24 2.18
CA THR A 201 3.66 6.79 0.78
C THR A 201 2.80 7.73 -0.05
N PHE A 202 1.66 8.20 0.47
CA PHE A 202 0.83 9.21 -0.20
C PHE A 202 1.63 10.49 -0.45
N ASP A 203 2.27 11.03 0.59
CA ASP A 203 3.08 12.25 0.48
C ASP A 203 4.23 12.09 -0.52
N MET A 204 4.90 10.93 -0.48
CA MET A 204 5.96 10.57 -1.42
C MET A 204 5.43 10.55 -2.87
N LEU A 205 4.31 9.87 -3.13
CA LEU A 205 3.72 9.79 -4.47
C LEU A 205 3.33 11.17 -5.00
N VAL A 206 2.74 12.02 -4.15
CA VAL A 206 2.40 13.41 -4.51
C VAL A 206 3.65 14.16 -4.95
N ARG A 207 4.74 14.06 -4.19
CA ARG A 207 6.01 14.73 -4.54
C ARG A 207 6.65 14.15 -5.79
N ILE A 208 6.64 12.83 -5.96
CA ILE A 208 7.15 12.17 -7.17
C ILE A 208 6.40 12.66 -8.39
N VAL A 209 5.07 12.56 -8.40
CA VAL A 209 4.23 12.89 -9.57
C VAL A 209 4.30 14.38 -9.91
N SER A 210 4.43 15.24 -8.89
CA SER A 210 4.50 16.70 -9.08
C SER A 210 5.90 17.21 -9.41
N HIS A 211 6.94 16.38 -9.32
CA HIS A 211 8.31 16.79 -9.63
C HIS A 211 8.47 17.05 -11.12
N GLN A 212 9.18 18.12 -11.51
CA GLN A 212 9.32 18.54 -12.91
C GLN A 212 9.81 17.44 -13.85
N ASP A 213 10.76 16.61 -13.39
CA ASP A 213 11.34 15.51 -14.18
C ASP A 213 10.36 14.35 -14.43
N VAL A 214 9.28 14.29 -13.66
CA VAL A 214 8.21 13.28 -13.81
C VAL A 214 6.98 13.89 -14.49
N ALA A 215 6.57 15.08 -14.06
CA ALA A 215 5.45 15.82 -14.63
C ALA A 215 5.71 16.20 -16.09
N GLY A 216 6.96 16.54 -16.45
CA GLY A 216 7.36 16.90 -17.81
C GLY A 216 7.46 15.73 -18.80
N LEU A 217 7.31 14.48 -18.34
CA LEU A 217 7.32 13.32 -19.22
C LEU A 217 6.04 13.30 -20.06
N HIS A 218 6.17 12.92 -21.35
CA HIS A 218 5.02 12.85 -22.25
C HIS A 218 3.99 11.81 -21.78
N TYR A 219 4.46 10.61 -21.43
CA TYR A 219 3.62 9.49 -21.00
C TYR A 219 4.43 8.51 -20.17
N ILE A 220 3.80 7.94 -19.14
CA ILE A 220 4.36 6.84 -18.35
C ILE A 220 3.38 5.68 -18.39
N GLU A 221 3.73 4.61 -19.10
CA GLU A 221 2.85 3.45 -19.23
C GLU A 221 2.65 2.75 -17.87
N ASP A 222 1.39 2.67 -17.45
CA ASP A 222 0.95 1.71 -16.45
C ASP A 222 0.39 0.47 -17.17
N PRO A 223 1.00 -0.71 -16.99
CA PRO A 223 0.45 -1.95 -17.54
C PRO A 223 -0.91 -2.32 -16.94
N TYR A 224 -1.34 -1.61 -15.90
CA TYR A 224 -2.63 -1.79 -15.27
C TYR A 224 -3.58 -0.65 -15.63
N SER A 225 -4.79 -1.01 -16.06
CA SER A 225 -5.86 -0.05 -16.27
C SER A 225 -6.49 0.33 -14.94
N ALA A 226 -6.56 1.61 -14.64
CA ALA A 226 -7.42 2.11 -13.57
C ALA A 226 -8.71 2.68 -14.17
N ASN A 227 -9.85 2.31 -13.59
CA ASN A 227 -11.13 2.85 -13.99
C ASN A 227 -11.55 3.99 -13.05
N LEU A 228 -11.36 5.23 -13.47
CA LEU A 228 -11.72 6.40 -12.64
C LEU A 228 -13.22 6.56 -12.46
N SER A 229 -14.05 6.05 -13.37
CA SER A 229 -15.51 6.12 -13.19
C SER A 229 -15.95 5.42 -11.91
N ASP A 230 -15.29 4.31 -11.56
CA ASP A 230 -15.63 3.54 -10.36
C ASP A 230 -15.25 4.30 -9.07
N LEU A 231 -14.30 5.24 -9.16
CA LEU A 231 -13.93 6.10 -8.03
C LEU A 231 -14.90 7.27 -7.87
N GLU A 232 -15.36 7.85 -8.99
CA GLU A 232 -16.32 8.95 -9.04
C GLU A 232 -17.73 8.50 -8.56
N GLU A 233 -18.12 7.25 -8.82
CA GLU A 233 -19.41 6.70 -8.34
C GLU A 233 -19.42 6.38 -6.83
N MET A 234 -18.24 6.32 -6.20
CA MET A 234 -18.05 5.90 -4.81
C MET A 234 -17.40 6.97 -3.92
N SER A 235 -17.35 8.21 -4.40
CA SER A 235 -16.93 9.42 -3.65
C SER A 235 -18.15 10.19 -3.15
#